data_AF-A0A8X6H990-F1
#
_entry.id   AF-A0A8X6H990-F1
#
_cell.length_a   1.000
_cell.length_b   1.000
_cell.length_c   1.000
_cell.angle_alpha   90.00
_cell.angle_beta   90.00
_cell.angle_gamma   90.00
#
_symmetry.space_group_name_H-M   'P 1'
#
loop_
_entity.id
_entity.type
_entity.pdbx_description
1 polymer ?
#
loop_
_entity_poly.entity_id
_entity_poly.type
_entity_poly.pdbx_seq_one_letter_code
_entity_poly.pdbx_strand_id
1 'polypeptide(L)'
;MSFISTFYRTGTSNKNKELERAVNERNCDEIKILLSTGADINHTVNQNLDTMLHTTKSAGITRDLLGYSADVNARNLFEKTPLHSAVIDGKHPEVVKALLEHAADIDPKDCDGCTPLNYAVKTNRPNVEIIKMLIMYGADVGVKNFDSFELDDRLSPIDNAVMNDDSTCAKILIKYTLLKKSYDSFTKVIDLRAYYRNKNYFALKRYLSDCGAELLRMKRDKINDKTTLFQVVLSKVVPRESLYTDEESMKLFTERSLEIITSNNYPIYCDVISETLKSKLEVSSLIKVLRRVEIFLSKKDQNGEQKIFLNLDINPIIAKYMSKNDLFNFILAFYDPVKHSTVQLPTKSNIPRFRAELNKRLCEPSTSNFGVKYIKLA
;
A
#
# COMPACT_ATOMS: atom_id res chain seq x y z
N MET A 1 -43.71 24.82 11.24
CA MET A 1 -42.32 24.29 11.28
C MET A 1 -42.05 23.12 10.31
N SER A 2 -43.05 22.47 9.71
CA SER A 2 -42.82 21.29 8.82
C SER A 2 -42.25 21.62 7.42
N PHE A 3 -42.58 22.78 6.83
CA PHE A 3 -42.16 23.10 5.45
C PHE A 3 -40.67 23.46 5.26
N ILE A 4 -40.04 24.09 6.27
CA ILE A 4 -38.62 24.48 6.19
C ILE A 4 -37.72 23.23 6.24
N SER A 5 -38.07 22.24 7.08
CA SER A 5 -37.36 20.96 7.18
C SER A 5 -37.34 20.19 5.85
N THR A 6 -38.46 20.17 5.13
CA THR A 6 -38.58 19.43 3.86
C THR A 6 -37.78 20.10 2.73
N PHE A 7 -37.78 21.44 2.65
CA PHE A 7 -37.07 22.18 1.60
C PHE A 7 -35.54 22.16 1.78
N TYR A 8 -35.05 22.21 3.02
CA TYR A 8 -33.62 22.03 3.30
C TYR A 8 -33.17 20.59 3.00
N ARG A 9 -33.98 19.57 3.31
CA ARG A 9 -33.68 18.17 2.98
C ARG A 9 -33.61 17.90 1.48
N THR A 10 -34.51 18.47 0.68
CA THR A 10 -34.49 18.29 -0.79
C THR A 10 -33.30 19.03 -1.43
N GLY A 11 -32.95 20.21 -0.92
CA GLY A 11 -31.77 20.97 -1.36
C GLY A 11 -30.44 20.25 -1.11
N THR A 12 -30.26 19.67 0.09
CA THR A 12 -29.06 18.89 0.42
C THR A 12 -29.00 17.57 -0.36
N SER A 13 -30.13 16.89 -0.55
CA SER A 13 -30.18 15.65 -1.34
C SER A 13 -29.80 15.87 -2.80
N ASN A 14 -30.18 17.01 -3.40
CA ASN A 14 -29.77 17.33 -4.77
C ASN A 14 -28.27 17.64 -4.86
N LYS A 15 -27.72 18.39 -3.89
CA LYS A 15 -26.28 18.68 -3.80
C LYS A 15 -25.43 17.42 -3.63
N ASN A 16 -25.92 16.44 -2.88
CA ASN A 16 -25.22 15.17 -2.71
C ASN A 16 -25.12 14.39 -4.03
N LYS A 17 -26.20 14.34 -4.82
CA LYS A 17 -26.16 13.73 -6.16
C LYS A 17 -25.23 14.47 -7.12
N GLU A 18 -25.21 15.81 -7.06
CA GLU A 18 -24.25 16.62 -7.83
C GLU A 18 -22.81 16.32 -7.40
N LEU A 19 -22.57 16.11 -6.10
CA LEU A 19 -21.27 15.74 -5.56
C LEU A 19 -20.83 14.36 -6.05
N GLU A 20 -21.72 13.37 -6.05
CA GLU A 20 -21.43 12.03 -6.61
C GLU A 20 -20.96 12.14 -8.07
N ARG A 21 -21.65 12.93 -8.89
CA ARG A 21 -21.27 13.16 -10.29
C ARG A 21 -19.90 13.83 -10.40
N ALA A 22 -19.67 14.91 -9.65
CA ALA A 22 -18.42 15.65 -9.66
C ALA A 22 -17.22 14.79 -9.23
N VAL A 23 -17.41 13.90 -8.25
CA VAL A 23 -16.40 12.91 -7.82
C VAL A 23 -16.08 11.92 -8.95
N ASN A 24 -17.10 11.36 -9.61
CA ASN A 24 -16.90 10.40 -10.70
C ASN A 24 -16.20 11.03 -11.92
N GLU A 25 -16.48 12.30 -12.20
CA GLU A 25 -15.80 13.09 -13.25
C GLU A 25 -14.43 13.64 -12.80
N ARG A 26 -14.09 13.49 -11.51
CA ARG A 26 -12.89 14.06 -10.87
C ARG A 26 -12.77 15.58 -11.06
N ASN A 27 -13.91 16.28 -11.04
CA ASN A 27 -13.98 17.73 -11.17
C ASN A 27 -13.68 18.41 -9.82
N CYS A 28 -12.39 18.61 -9.52
CA CYS A 28 -11.92 19.14 -8.23
C CYS A 28 -12.51 20.50 -7.83
N ASP A 29 -12.77 21.39 -8.79
CA ASP A 29 -13.32 22.72 -8.48
C ASP A 29 -14.78 22.63 -8.08
N GLU A 30 -15.56 21.81 -8.79
CA GLU A 30 -16.96 21.56 -8.46
C GLU A 30 -17.11 20.84 -7.11
N ILE A 31 -16.28 19.82 -6.83
CA ILE A 31 -16.26 19.14 -5.54
C ILE A 31 -16.07 20.14 -4.38
N LYS A 32 -15.09 21.05 -4.49
CA LYS A 32 -14.83 22.06 -3.46
C LYS A 32 -16.02 22.99 -3.25
N ILE A 33 -16.64 23.44 -4.33
CA ILE A 33 -17.82 24.31 -4.27
C ILE A 33 -18.98 23.58 -3.58
N LEU A 34 -19.27 22.34 -3.99
CA LEU A 34 -20.37 21.55 -3.43
C LEU A 34 -20.16 21.28 -1.93
N LEU A 35 -18.95 20.88 -1.51
CA LEU A 35 -18.62 20.70 -0.10
C LEU A 35 -18.75 22.02 0.69
N SER A 36 -18.24 23.13 0.16
CA SER A 36 -18.35 24.45 0.82
C SER A 36 -19.79 24.97 0.94
N THR A 37 -20.68 24.48 0.07
CA THR A 37 -22.10 24.85 0.07
C THR A 37 -22.98 23.82 0.80
N GLY A 38 -22.38 22.86 1.50
CA GLY A 38 -23.07 21.94 2.41
C GLY A 38 -23.47 20.60 1.80
N ALA A 39 -22.86 20.18 0.69
CA ALA A 39 -22.87 18.77 0.30
C ALA A 39 -22.07 17.95 1.32
N ASP A 40 -22.52 16.74 1.63
CA ASP A 40 -21.88 15.86 2.61
C ASP A 40 -21.04 14.80 1.89
N ILE A 41 -19.73 14.78 2.12
CA ILE A 41 -18.82 13.79 1.52
C ILE A 41 -19.14 12.35 1.98
N ASN A 42 -19.77 12.20 3.15
CA ASN A 42 -20.13 10.92 3.76
C ASN A 42 -21.60 10.55 3.55
N HIS A 43 -22.32 11.25 2.68
CA HIS A 43 -23.70 10.89 2.38
C HIS A 43 -23.78 9.47 1.81
N THR A 44 -24.93 8.83 2.05
CA THR A 44 -25.19 7.47 1.60
C THR A 44 -25.71 7.46 0.16
N VAL A 45 -25.13 6.61 -0.69
CA VAL A 45 -25.41 6.54 -2.13
C VAL A 45 -26.42 5.46 -2.52
N ASN A 46 -26.78 4.57 -1.58
CA ASN A 46 -27.73 3.49 -1.83
C ASN A 46 -28.51 3.09 -0.56
N GLN A 47 -29.41 2.11 -0.72
CA GLN A 47 -30.30 1.63 0.36
C GLN A 47 -29.55 0.90 1.48
N ASN A 48 -28.33 0.41 1.23
CA ASN A 48 -27.51 -0.24 2.25
C ASN A 48 -26.81 0.75 3.18
N LEU A 49 -27.03 2.06 2.98
CA LEU A 49 -26.29 3.14 3.62
C LEU A 49 -24.78 3.12 3.29
N ASP A 50 -24.41 2.62 2.12
CA ASP A 50 -23.04 2.73 1.63
C ASP A 50 -22.69 4.19 1.33
N THR A 51 -21.49 4.64 1.71
CA THR A 51 -20.92 5.92 1.25
C THR A 51 -20.22 5.74 -0.11
N MET A 52 -19.79 6.83 -0.76
CA MET A 52 -18.97 6.74 -1.97
C MET A 52 -17.70 5.90 -1.78
N LEU A 53 -17.11 5.90 -0.58
CA LEU A 53 -15.93 5.07 -0.28
C LEU A 53 -16.24 3.57 -0.28
N HIS A 54 -17.47 3.16 0.01
CA HIS A 54 -17.87 1.74 -0.04
C HIS A 54 -17.99 1.21 -1.46
N THR A 55 -18.34 2.08 -2.41
CA THR A 55 -18.73 1.68 -3.78
C THR A 55 -17.66 1.96 -4.83
N THR A 56 -16.67 2.81 -4.53
CA THR A 56 -15.59 3.13 -5.46
C THR A 56 -14.74 1.92 -5.83
N LYS A 57 -14.39 1.84 -7.12
CA LYS A 57 -13.53 0.81 -7.72
C LYS A 57 -12.22 1.37 -8.26
N SER A 58 -11.98 2.66 -8.03
CA SER A 58 -10.80 3.36 -8.55
C SER A 58 -9.99 3.89 -7.38
N ALA A 59 -8.74 3.45 -7.27
CA ALA A 59 -7.83 3.97 -6.26
C ALA A 59 -7.55 5.47 -6.43
N GLY A 60 -7.73 6.04 -7.63
CA GLY A 60 -7.65 7.50 -7.82
C GLY A 60 -8.79 8.20 -7.09
N ILE A 61 -10.04 7.75 -7.33
CA ILE A 61 -11.24 8.30 -6.69
C ILE A 61 -11.21 8.05 -5.19
N THR A 62 -10.78 6.87 -4.73
CA THR A 62 -10.62 6.57 -3.30
C THR A 62 -9.70 7.58 -2.61
N ARG A 63 -8.54 7.89 -3.21
CA ARG A 63 -7.60 8.88 -2.67
C ARG A 63 -8.17 10.30 -2.72
N ASP A 64 -8.89 10.65 -3.77
CA ASP A 64 -9.53 11.97 -3.89
C ASP A 64 -10.56 12.14 -2.76
N LEU A 65 -11.45 11.17 -2.55
CA LEU A 65 -12.45 11.16 -1.46
C LEU A 65 -11.79 11.29 -0.08
N LEU A 66 -10.75 10.49 0.19
CA LEU A 66 -10.00 10.57 1.45
C LEU A 66 -9.29 11.91 1.63
N GLY A 67 -8.79 12.50 0.53
CA GLY A 67 -8.22 13.86 0.51
C GLY A 67 -9.25 14.95 0.84
N TYR A 68 -10.53 14.72 0.55
CA TYR A 68 -11.66 15.56 0.98
C TYR A 68 -12.23 15.16 2.35
N SER A 69 -11.45 14.43 3.17
CA SER A 69 -11.82 14.02 4.53
C SER A 69 -13.06 13.11 4.61
N ALA A 70 -13.30 12.29 3.59
CA ALA A 70 -14.26 11.19 3.70
C ALA A 70 -13.87 10.25 4.85
N ASP A 71 -14.86 9.76 5.59
CA ASP A 71 -14.64 8.85 6.72
C ASP A 71 -14.25 7.46 6.19
N VAL A 72 -12.97 7.13 6.34
CA VAL A 72 -12.37 5.86 5.93
C VAL A 72 -12.99 4.65 6.64
N ASN A 73 -13.59 4.88 7.82
CA ASN A 73 -14.18 3.86 8.68
C ASN A 73 -15.71 3.96 8.76
N ALA A 74 -16.34 4.70 7.83
CA ALA A 74 -17.79 4.82 7.75
C ALA A 74 -18.45 3.43 7.76
N ARG A 75 -19.59 3.28 8.44
CA ARG A 75 -20.29 2.01 8.57
C ARG A 75 -21.63 2.04 7.86
N ASN A 76 -21.88 1.04 7.02
CA ASN A 76 -23.17 0.85 6.35
C ASN A 76 -24.17 0.08 7.26
N LEU A 77 -25.36 -0.27 6.75
CA LEU A 77 -26.40 -0.98 7.52
C LEU A 77 -25.97 -2.33 8.11
N PHE A 78 -24.93 -2.93 7.54
CA PHE A 78 -24.39 -4.21 7.97
C PHE A 78 -23.15 -4.05 8.85
N GLU A 79 -22.88 -2.83 9.33
CA GLU A 79 -21.64 -2.46 10.04
C GLU A 79 -20.36 -2.70 9.22
N LYS A 80 -20.49 -2.86 7.89
CA LYS A 80 -19.35 -3.01 6.98
C LYS A 80 -18.73 -1.64 6.74
N THR A 81 -17.40 -1.63 6.69
CA THR A 81 -16.59 -0.46 6.35
C THR A 81 -16.20 -0.46 4.87
N PRO A 82 -15.69 0.64 4.29
CA PRO A 82 -15.11 0.64 2.95
C PRO A 82 -14.07 -0.46 2.72
N LEU A 83 -13.28 -0.80 3.75
CA LEU A 83 -12.31 -1.89 3.68
C LEU A 83 -12.98 -3.26 3.49
N HIS A 84 -14.11 -3.51 4.16
CA HIS A 84 -14.91 -4.72 3.92
C HIS A 84 -15.37 -4.78 2.47
N SER A 85 -15.99 -3.71 1.96
CA SER A 85 -16.52 -3.68 0.59
C SER A 85 -15.45 -3.89 -0.46
N ALA A 86 -14.28 -3.24 -0.31
CA ALA A 86 -13.16 -3.40 -1.23
C ALA A 86 -12.61 -4.84 -1.24
N VAL A 87 -12.55 -5.49 -0.07
CA VAL A 87 -12.08 -6.88 0.06
C VAL A 87 -13.10 -7.88 -0.49
N ILE A 88 -14.40 -7.65 -0.24
CA ILE A 88 -15.49 -8.50 -0.76
C ILE A 88 -15.55 -8.44 -2.30
N ASP A 89 -15.37 -7.25 -2.90
CA ASP A 89 -15.29 -7.12 -4.36
C ASP A 89 -14.07 -7.87 -4.93
N GLY A 90 -12.91 -7.73 -4.25
CA GLY A 90 -11.72 -8.55 -4.49
C GLY A 90 -10.98 -8.29 -5.80
N LYS A 91 -11.47 -7.39 -6.67
CA LYS A 91 -10.88 -7.12 -8.00
C LYS A 91 -9.90 -5.95 -8.02
N HIS A 92 -9.94 -5.10 -6.99
CA HIS A 92 -9.19 -3.85 -6.94
C HIS A 92 -8.26 -3.78 -5.71
N PRO A 93 -7.16 -4.56 -5.67
CA PRO A 93 -6.17 -4.50 -4.57
C PRO A 93 -5.65 -3.08 -4.30
N GLU A 94 -5.56 -2.25 -5.33
CA GLU A 94 -5.16 -0.85 -5.24
C GLU A 94 -6.11 0.01 -4.37
N VAL A 95 -7.39 -0.33 -4.31
CA VAL A 95 -8.39 0.35 -3.44
C VAL A 95 -8.17 -0.07 -1.99
N VAL A 96 -8.00 -1.37 -1.74
CA VAL A 96 -7.64 -1.90 -0.41
C VAL A 96 -6.37 -1.22 0.11
N LYS A 97 -5.35 -1.15 -0.75
CA LYS A 97 -4.09 -0.48 -0.45
C LYS A 97 -4.30 0.99 -0.08
N ALA A 98 -5.04 1.74 -0.89
CA ALA A 98 -5.31 3.16 -0.62
C ALA A 98 -6.03 3.40 0.72
N LEU A 99 -7.01 2.55 1.06
CA LEU A 99 -7.73 2.63 2.34
C LEU A 99 -6.79 2.39 3.53
N LEU A 100 -5.97 1.34 3.48
CA LEU A 100 -5.01 1.00 4.54
C LEU A 100 -3.93 2.08 4.72
N GLU A 101 -3.51 2.72 3.62
CA GLU A 101 -2.55 3.83 3.63
C GLU A 101 -3.11 5.09 4.31
N HIS A 102 -4.43 5.25 4.33
CA HIS A 102 -5.13 6.34 5.03
C HIS A 102 -5.72 5.88 6.38
N ALA A 103 -5.07 4.89 7.00
CA ALA A 103 -5.39 4.42 8.35
C ALA A 103 -6.82 3.88 8.52
N ALA A 104 -7.35 3.20 7.49
CA ALA A 104 -8.51 2.33 7.68
C ALA A 104 -8.25 1.33 8.82
N ASP A 105 -9.26 1.14 9.68
CA ASP A 105 -9.22 0.10 10.70
C ASP A 105 -9.05 -1.26 10.01
N ILE A 106 -8.09 -2.06 10.48
CA ILE A 106 -7.72 -3.32 9.81
C ILE A 106 -8.63 -4.49 10.19
N ASP A 107 -9.09 -4.54 11.44
CA ASP A 107 -9.95 -5.60 11.99
C ASP A 107 -11.33 -5.09 12.49
N PRO A 108 -12.03 -4.18 11.77
CA PRO A 108 -13.40 -3.83 12.13
C PRO A 108 -14.29 -5.07 12.00
N LYS A 109 -15.26 -5.21 12.90
CA LYS A 109 -16.25 -6.28 12.85
C LYS A 109 -17.56 -5.75 12.29
N ASP A 110 -18.10 -6.47 11.32
CA ASP A 110 -19.45 -6.26 10.82
C ASP A 110 -20.51 -6.90 11.75
N CYS A 111 -21.78 -6.89 11.33
CA CYS A 111 -22.89 -7.46 12.11
C CYS A 111 -22.73 -8.96 12.42
N ASP A 112 -21.98 -9.69 11.59
CA ASP A 112 -21.71 -11.12 11.74
C ASP A 112 -20.39 -11.37 12.49
N GLY A 113 -19.77 -10.32 13.02
CA GLY A 113 -18.47 -10.38 13.67
C GLY A 113 -17.32 -10.68 12.71
N CYS A 114 -17.55 -10.65 11.40
CA CYS A 114 -16.54 -10.90 10.39
C CYS A 114 -15.66 -9.67 10.20
N THR A 115 -14.35 -9.90 10.09
CA THR A 115 -13.37 -8.89 9.69
C THR A 115 -13.17 -8.89 8.17
N PRO A 116 -12.51 -7.87 7.59
CA PRO A 116 -12.10 -7.92 6.19
C PRO A 116 -11.28 -9.17 5.86
N LEU A 117 -10.39 -9.63 6.76
CA LEU A 117 -9.61 -10.84 6.54
C LEU A 117 -10.48 -12.11 6.55
N ASN A 118 -11.55 -12.19 7.36
CA ASN A 118 -12.51 -13.29 7.29
C ASN A 118 -13.13 -13.38 5.89
N TYR A 119 -13.55 -12.25 5.31
CA TYR A 119 -14.11 -12.21 3.96
C TYR A 119 -13.09 -12.60 2.90
N ALA A 120 -11.85 -12.10 2.98
CA ALA A 120 -10.80 -12.41 2.01
C ALA A 120 -10.56 -13.93 1.87
N VAL A 121 -10.68 -14.67 2.98
CA VAL A 121 -10.45 -16.12 3.04
C VAL A 121 -11.71 -16.94 2.73
N LYS A 122 -12.92 -16.45 3.06
CA LYS A 122 -14.18 -17.17 2.83
C LYS A 122 -14.66 -17.19 1.37
N THR A 123 -14.06 -16.40 0.48
CA THR A 123 -14.53 -16.35 -0.92
C THR A 123 -14.14 -17.60 -1.72
N ASN A 124 -14.94 -17.96 -2.73
CA ASN A 124 -14.64 -19.07 -3.65
C ASN A 124 -13.36 -18.84 -4.50
N ARG A 125 -12.87 -17.59 -4.58
CA ARG A 125 -11.67 -17.21 -5.33
C ARG A 125 -10.86 -16.20 -4.51
N PRO A 126 -10.13 -16.65 -3.49
CA PRO A 126 -9.40 -15.77 -2.61
C PRO A 126 -8.34 -14.98 -3.38
N ASN A 127 -8.40 -13.66 -3.28
CA ASN A 127 -7.36 -12.81 -3.84
C ASN A 127 -6.14 -12.83 -2.91
N VAL A 128 -5.13 -13.60 -3.32
CA VAL A 128 -3.88 -13.79 -2.59
C VAL A 128 -3.17 -12.46 -2.29
N GLU A 129 -3.21 -11.49 -3.20
CA GLU A 129 -2.60 -10.18 -3.01
C GLU A 129 -3.27 -9.41 -1.86
N ILE A 130 -4.60 -9.44 -1.80
CA ILE A 130 -5.38 -8.79 -0.72
C ILE A 130 -5.12 -9.47 0.62
N ILE A 131 -5.12 -10.81 0.68
CA ILE A 131 -4.82 -11.55 1.92
C ILE A 131 -3.42 -11.19 2.43
N LYS A 132 -2.41 -11.23 1.54
CA LYS A 132 -1.03 -10.83 1.88
C LYS A 132 -1.00 -9.41 2.41
N MET A 133 -1.67 -8.48 1.74
CA MET A 133 -1.69 -7.07 2.11
C MET A 133 -2.29 -6.87 3.50
N LEU A 134 -3.46 -7.43 3.79
CA LEU A 134 -4.11 -7.31 5.10
C LEU A 134 -3.20 -7.80 6.24
N ILE A 135 -2.58 -8.98 6.11
CA ILE A 135 -1.65 -9.53 7.12
C ILE A 135 -0.42 -8.62 7.28
N MET A 136 0.13 -8.12 6.16
CA MET A 136 1.28 -7.23 6.18
C MET A 136 0.97 -5.86 6.79
N TYR A 137 -0.28 -5.40 6.73
CA TYR A 137 -0.75 -4.22 7.46
C TYR A 137 -1.11 -4.51 8.92
N GLY A 138 -1.23 -5.78 9.30
CA GLY A 138 -1.33 -6.22 10.70
C GLY A 138 -2.65 -6.88 11.08
N ALA A 139 -3.47 -7.30 10.11
CA ALA A 139 -4.71 -8.02 10.37
C ALA A 139 -4.47 -9.24 11.26
N ASP A 140 -5.31 -9.40 12.28
CA ASP A 140 -5.22 -10.54 13.19
C ASP A 140 -5.94 -11.78 12.63
N VAL A 141 -5.14 -12.78 12.28
CA VAL A 141 -5.61 -14.07 11.74
C VAL A 141 -6.40 -14.91 12.75
N GLY A 142 -6.42 -14.52 14.03
CA GLY A 142 -7.13 -15.21 15.10
C GLY A 142 -8.51 -14.62 15.42
N VAL A 143 -8.95 -13.56 14.74
CA VAL A 143 -10.24 -12.91 15.06
C VAL A 143 -11.39 -13.82 14.67
N LYS A 144 -12.10 -14.30 15.68
CA LYS A 144 -13.26 -15.17 15.49
C LYS A 144 -14.52 -14.37 15.18
N ASN A 145 -15.25 -14.85 14.17
CA ASN A 145 -16.57 -14.33 13.80
C ASN A 145 -17.70 -14.93 14.64
N PHE A 146 -18.92 -14.43 14.44
CA PHE A 146 -20.16 -14.99 14.97
C PHE A 146 -20.90 -15.66 13.81
N ASP A 147 -20.37 -16.76 13.28
CA ASP A 147 -21.11 -17.47 12.22
C ASP A 147 -22.42 -18.00 12.80
N SER A 148 -23.56 -17.49 12.31
CA SER A 148 -24.88 -17.69 12.91
C SER A 148 -25.57 -18.98 12.45
N PHE A 149 -24.92 -19.78 11.60
CA PHE A 149 -25.52 -20.99 11.02
C PHE A 149 -25.14 -22.30 11.71
N GLU A 150 -24.06 -22.33 12.50
CA GLU A 150 -23.64 -23.52 13.26
C GLU A 150 -23.40 -23.14 14.72
N LEU A 151 -24.16 -23.76 15.62
CA LEU A 151 -24.39 -23.33 17.00
C LEU A 151 -23.18 -23.43 17.97
N ASP A 152 -21.92 -23.58 17.52
CA ASP A 152 -20.80 -23.69 18.49
C ASP A 152 -19.41 -23.21 18.01
N ASP A 153 -19.09 -23.16 16.73
CA ASP A 153 -17.72 -22.85 16.31
C ASP A 153 -17.59 -21.43 15.74
N ARG A 154 -17.20 -20.48 16.59
CA ARG A 154 -16.70 -19.16 16.17
C ARG A 154 -15.40 -19.36 15.40
N LEU A 155 -15.36 -18.97 14.12
CA LEU A 155 -14.26 -19.27 13.21
C LEU A 155 -13.37 -18.06 12.94
N SER A 156 -12.07 -18.23 13.15
CA SER A 156 -11.05 -17.28 12.70
C SER A 156 -10.78 -17.43 11.18
N PRO A 157 -10.08 -16.47 10.54
CA PRO A 157 -9.62 -16.63 9.16
C PRO A 157 -8.82 -17.92 8.94
N ILE A 158 -7.94 -18.30 9.88
CA ILE A 158 -7.17 -19.54 9.75
C ILE A 158 -8.03 -20.78 9.96
N ASP A 159 -9.03 -20.73 10.85
CA ASP A 159 -9.98 -21.81 11.06
C ASP A 159 -10.74 -22.07 9.75
N ASN A 160 -11.26 -21.01 9.11
CA ASN A 160 -11.96 -21.08 7.83
C ASN A 160 -11.09 -21.68 6.71
N ALA A 161 -9.82 -21.27 6.60
CA ALA A 161 -8.93 -21.79 5.56
C ALA A 161 -8.65 -23.30 5.77
N VAL A 162 -8.46 -23.73 7.03
CA VAL A 162 -8.14 -25.12 7.33
C VAL A 162 -9.35 -26.02 7.16
N MET A 163 -10.55 -25.64 7.63
CA MET A 163 -11.73 -26.51 7.54
C MET A 163 -12.27 -26.67 6.11
N ASN A 164 -12.11 -25.66 5.26
CA ASN A 164 -12.51 -25.73 3.85
C ASN A 164 -11.51 -26.47 2.96
N ASP A 165 -10.52 -27.15 3.54
CA ASP A 165 -9.42 -27.83 2.84
C ASP A 165 -8.63 -26.92 1.88
N ASP A 166 -8.68 -25.59 2.08
CA ASP A 166 -7.91 -24.62 1.32
C ASP A 166 -6.48 -24.55 1.84
N SER A 167 -5.70 -25.55 1.42
CA SER A 167 -4.28 -25.65 1.76
C SER A 167 -3.47 -24.44 1.26
N THR A 168 -3.96 -23.70 0.27
CA THR A 168 -3.24 -22.54 -0.29
C THR A 168 -3.43 -21.34 0.62
N CYS A 169 -4.68 -20.98 0.97
CA CYS A 169 -4.94 -19.90 1.93
C CYS A 169 -4.34 -20.20 3.29
N ALA A 170 -4.46 -21.43 3.79
CA ALA A 170 -3.86 -21.80 5.07
C ALA A 170 -2.33 -21.60 5.06
N LYS A 171 -1.64 -21.98 3.97
CA LYS A 171 -0.20 -21.73 3.81
C LYS A 171 0.13 -20.24 3.75
N ILE A 172 -0.67 -19.42 3.05
CA ILE A 172 -0.47 -17.97 2.99
C ILE A 172 -0.62 -17.35 4.38
N LEU A 173 -1.71 -17.66 5.08
CA LEU A 173 -1.96 -17.20 6.44
C LEU A 173 -0.79 -17.58 7.36
N ILE A 174 -0.35 -18.85 7.35
CA ILE A 174 0.81 -19.31 8.12
C ILE A 174 2.06 -18.50 7.76
N LYS A 175 2.45 -18.52 6.48
CA LYS A 175 3.69 -17.91 5.99
C LYS A 175 3.80 -16.44 6.39
N TYR A 176 2.76 -15.64 6.15
CA TYR A 176 2.81 -14.19 6.36
C TYR A 176 2.56 -13.81 7.83
N THR A 177 1.81 -14.60 8.60
CA THR A 177 1.67 -14.40 10.05
C THR A 177 3.02 -14.59 10.75
N LEU A 178 3.75 -15.65 10.42
CA LEU A 178 5.07 -15.90 11.02
C LEU A 178 6.10 -14.85 10.58
N LEU A 179 6.04 -14.40 9.32
CA LEU A 179 6.92 -13.35 8.82
C LEU A 179 6.72 -12.03 9.61
N LYS A 180 5.47 -11.68 9.92
CA LYS A 180 5.11 -10.47 10.67
C LYS A 180 5.46 -10.57 12.15
N LYS A 181 5.18 -11.73 12.78
CA LYS A 181 5.38 -11.94 14.21
C LYS A 181 6.79 -12.45 14.50
N SER A 182 7.68 -11.54 14.90
CA SER A 182 9.09 -11.80 15.26
C SER A 182 9.29 -12.61 16.56
N TYR A 183 8.67 -13.78 16.70
CA TYR A 183 8.90 -14.67 17.85
C TYR A 183 10.00 -15.70 17.59
N ASP A 184 10.55 -16.26 18.67
CA ASP A 184 11.48 -17.39 18.64
C ASP A 184 10.76 -18.75 18.71
N SER A 185 9.45 -18.75 19.01
CA SER A 185 8.61 -19.95 19.07
C SER A 185 7.39 -19.81 18.15
N PHE A 186 7.52 -20.29 16.92
CA PHE A 186 6.48 -20.22 15.88
C PHE A 186 5.24 -21.07 16.20
N THR A 187 5.38 -22.10 17.03
CA THR A 187 4.30 -23.02 17.42
C THR A 187 3.27 -22.42 18.36
N LYS A 188 3.57 -21.29 19.02
CA LYS A 188 2.58 -20.56 19.84
C LYS A 188 1.74 -19.58 19.02
N VAL A 189 2.17 -19.24 17.81
CA VAL A 189 1.53 -18.22 16.97
C VAL A 189 0.30 -18.79 16.26
N ILE A 190 0.38 -20.06 15.86
CA ILE A 190 -0.68 -20.79 15.16
C ILE A 190 -0.77 -22.18 15.78
N ASP A 191 -1.88 -22.48 16.46
CA ASP A 191 -2.15 -23.82 16.97
C ASP A 191 -3.00 -24.62 15.99
N LEU A 192 -2.36 -25.53 15.27
CA LEU A 192 -3.05 -26.43 14.34
C LEU A 192 -3.62 -27.69 15.00
N ARG A 193 -3.41 -27.91 16.31
CA ARG A 193 -3.78 -29.18 16.98
C ARG A 193 -5.27 -29.46 16.94
N ALA A 194 -6.10 -28.42 16.99
CA ALA A 194 -7.55 -28.54 16.87
C ALA A 194 -7.98 -29.20 15.53
N TYR A 195 -7.15 -29.11 14.49
CA TYR A 195 -7.44 -29.62 13.15
C TYR A 195 -6.78 -30.97 12.85
N TYR A 196 -6.39 -31.76 13.87
CA TYR A 196 -5.68 -33.03 13.65
C TYR A 196 -6.41 -34.04 12.76
N ARG A 197 -7.74 -33.93 12.67
CA ARG A 197 -8.60 -34.76 11.80
C ARG A 197 -8.65 -34.27 10.36
N ASN A 198 -8.19 -33.04 10.08
CA ASN A 198 -8.17 -32.49 8.73
C ASN A 198 -7.13 -33.22 7.87
N LYS A 199 -7.48 -33.53 6.62
CA LYS A 199 -6.63 -34.26 5.67
C LYS A 199 -5.28 -33.59 5.45
N ASN A 200 -5.25 -32.26 5.47
CA ASN A 200 -4.05 -31.46 5.23
C ASN A 200 -3.23 -31.17 6.50
N TYR A 201 -3.67 -31.64 7.67
CA TYR A 201 -3.02 -31.33 8.96
C TYR A 201 -1.52 -31.60 8.97
N PHE A 202 -1.09 -32.80 8.58
CA PHE A 202 0.34 -33.16 8.59
C PHE A 202 1.16 -32.31 7.61
N ALA A 203 0.59 -32.00 6.45
CA ALA A 203 1.23 -31.15 5.45
C ALA A 203 1.36 -29.70 5.95
N LEU A 204 0.32 -29.14 6.57
CA LEU A 204 0.33 -27.80 7.14
C LEU A 204 1.24 -27.70 8.37
N LYS A 205 1.25 -28.72 9.22
CA LYS A 205 2.16 -28.80 10.38
C LYS A 205 3.62 -28.85 9.94
N ARG A 206 3.94 -29.65 8.91
CA ARG A 206 5.28 -29.67 8.31
C ARG A 206 5.63 -28.31 7.72
N TYR A 207 4.73 -27.73 6.93
CA TYR A 207 4.93 -26.40 6.35
C TYR A 207 5.16 -25.30 7.39
N LEU A 208 4.42 -25.31 8.50
CA LEU A 208 4.62 -24.40 9.64
C LEU A 208 6.03 -24.55 10.23
N SER A 209 6.52 -25.78 10.38
CA SER A 209 7.88 -26.05 10.85
C SER A 209 8.93 -25.55 9.86
N ASP A 210 8.74 -25.82 8.56
CA ASP A 210 9.66 -25.42 7.50
C ASP A 210 9.72 -23.89 7.38
N CYS A 211 8.59 -23.18 7.49
CA CYS A 211 8.55 -21.71 7.56
C CYS A 211 9.40 -21.19 8.72
N GLY A 212 9.24 -21.78 9.92
CA GLY A 212 10.02 -21.38 11.09
C GLY A 212 11.53 -21.59 10.91
N ALA A 213 11.92 -22.70 10.28
CA ALA A 213 13.32 -23.00 9.99
C ALA A 213 13.95 -21.99 9.01
N GLU A 214 13.25 -21.63 7.94
CA GLU A 214 13.70 -20.60 7.00
C GLU A 214 13.80 -19.23 7.68
N LEU A 215 12.81 -18.82 8.47
CA LEU A 215 12.86 -17.53 9.18
C LEU A 215 14.03 -17.46 10.17
N LEU A 216 14.33 -18.54 10.90
CA LEU A 216 15.51 -18.59 11.78
C LEU A 216 16.81 -18.49 10.98
N ARG A 217 16.88 -19.11 9.80
CA ARG A 217 18.01 -18.97 8.90
C ARG A 217 18.14 -17.53 8.40
N MET A 218 17.05 -16.90 7.95
CA MET A 218 17.04 -15.49 7.53
C MET A 218 17.47 -14.54 8.66
N LYS A 219 17.15 -14.86 9.93
CA LYS A 219 17.59 -14.10 11.11
C LYS A 219 19.09 -14.27 11.41
N ARG A 220 19.71 -15.36 10.98
CA ARG A 220 21.15 -15.63 11.17
C ARG A 220 21.98 -15.14 9.99
N ASP A 221 21.47 -15.35 8.77
CA ASP A 221 22.16 -15.03 7.54
C ASP A 221 22.26 -13.52 7.38
N LYS A 222 23.51 -13.06 7.44
CA LYS A 222 23.87 -11.66 7.24
C LYS A 222 24.00 -11.37 5.77
N ILE A 223 23.40 -10.27 5.32
CA ILE A 223 23.69 -9.71 4.00
C ILE A 223 24.96 -8.84 4.07
N ASN A 224 25.25 -8.28 5.25
CA ASN A 224 26.46 -7.54 5.57
C ASN A 224 26.71 -7.58 7.08
N ASP A 225 27.78 -6.96 7.54
CA ASP A 225 28.20 -6.99 8.95
C ASP A 225 27.12 -6.55 9.95
N LYS A 226 26.19 -5.67 9.52
CA LYS A 226 25.19 -5.00 10.36
C LYS A 226 23.75 -5.46 10.15
N THR A 227 23.40 -6.04 9.00
CA THR A 227 22.00 -6.33 8.63
C THR A 227 21.79 -7.78 8.20
N THR A 228 20.77 -8.42 8.76
CA THR A 228 20.34 -9.78 8.39
C THR A 228 19.37 -9.78 7.22
N LEU A 229 19.26 -10.91 6.52
CA LEU A 229 18.27 -11.09 5.45
C LEU A 229 16.84 -10.85 5.96
N PHE A 230 16.53 -11.33 7.17
CA PHE A 230 15.24 -11.09 7.81
C PHE A 230 14.94 -9.60 8.02
N GLN A 231 15.93 -8.83 8.49
CA GLN A 231 15.80 -7.38 8.64
C GLN A 231 15.59 -6.69 7.30
N VAL A 232 16.29 -7.10 6.25
CA VAL A 232 16.07 -6.54 4.90
C VAL A 232 14.68 -6.88 4.38
N VAL A 233 14.15 -8.08 4.61
CA VAL A 233 12.79 -8.42 4.19
C VAL A 233 11.73 -7.57 4.90
N LEU A 234 11.90 -7.32 6.21
CA LEU A 234 10.92 -6.56 6.99
C LEU A 234 11.10 -5.03 6.97
N SER A 235 12.27 -4.53 6.57
CA SER A 235 12.56 -3.10 6.64
C SER A 235 11.68 -2.32 5.64
N LYS A 236 10.82 -1.43 6.16
CA LYS A 236 10.13 -0.41 5.34
C LYS A 236 11.11 0.62 4.76
N VAL A 237 12.19 0.92 5.47
CA VAL A 237 13.21 1.91 5.11
C VAL A 237 14.50 1.20 4.71
N VAL A 238 15.06 1.58 3.56
CA VAL A 238 16.33 1.05 3.04
C VAL A 238 17.49 1.45 3.97
N PRO A 239 18.22 0.51 4.61
CA PRO A 239 19.49 0.85 5.25
C PRO A 239 20.54 1.02 4.15
N ARG A 240 20.61 2.26 3.62
CA ARG A 240 21.45 2.71 2.50
C ARG A 240 22.95 2.49 2.67
N GLU A 241 23.41 2.27 3.90
CA GLU A 241 24.83 2.04 4.20
C GLU A 241 25.18 0.54 4.21
N SER A 242 24.18 -0.35 4.24
CA SER A 242 24.40 -1.76 4.55
C SER A 242 24.45 -2.67 3.31
N LEU A 243 23.72 -2.38 2.25
CA LEU A 243 23.70 -3.20 1.01
C LEU A 243 24.81 -2.86 0.01
N TYR A 244 25.65 -1.87 0.29
CA TYR A 244 26.42 -1.16 -0.73
C TYR A 244 27.88 -0.92 -0.36
N THR A 245 28.48 -1.76 0.48
CA THR A 245 29.87 -1.59 0.93
C THR A 245 30.91 -2.15 -0.03
N ASP A 246 30.60 -3.12 -0.91
CA ASP A 246 31.56 -3.58 -1.93
C ASP A 246 30.89 -4.05 -3.25
N GLU A 247 31.67 -3.99 -4.35
CA GLU A 247 31.25 -4.43 -5.70
C GLU A 247 31.09 -5.97 -5.81
N GLU A 248 31.63 -6.72 -4.85
CA GLU A 248 31.66 -8.19 -4.84
C GLU A 248 30.34 -8.77 -4.33
N SER A 249 29.75 -8.16 -3.31
CA SER A 249 28.38 -8.37 -2.83
C SER A 249 27.36 -8.10 -3.95
N MET A 250 27.58 -7.05 -4.76
CA MET A 250 26.72 -6.74 -5.92
C MET A 250 26.82 -7.80 -7.04
N LYS A 251 27.96 -8.49 -7.20
CA LYS A 251 28.11 -9.61 -8.15
C LYS A 251 27.34 -10.86 -7.71
N LEU A 252 27.19 -11.10 -6.41
CA LEU A 252 26.31 -12.15 -5.88
C LEU A 252 24.82 -11.87 -6.19
N PHE A 253 24.44 -10.59 -6.26
CA PHE A 253 23.08 -10.12 -6.53
C PHE A 253 22.78 -9.84 -8.01
N THR A 254 23.34 -10.62 -8.95
CA THR A 254 22.76 -10.67 -10.31
C THR A 254 21.41 -11.42 -10.25
N GLU A 255 20.41 -11.01 -11.04
CA GLU A 255 19.03 -11.55 -10.95
C GLU A 255 18.98 -13.09 -10.97
N ARG A 256 19.82 -13.71 -11.81
CA ARG A 256 19.89 -15.16 -11.97
C ARG A 256 20.56 -15.85 -10.78
N SER A 257 21.59 -15.26 -10.18
CA SER A 257 22.25 -15.80 -8.99
C SER A 257 21.37 -15.66 -7.74
N LEU A 258 20.64 -14.55 -7.63
CA LEU A 258 19.66 -14.31 -6.58
C LEU A 258 18.59 -15.39 -6.56
N GLU A 259 17.92 -15.61 -7.69
CA GLU A 259 16.84 -16.60 -7.78
C GLU A 259 17.33 -18.01 -7.43
N ILE A 260 18.54 -18.39 -7.84
CA ILE A 260 19.13 -19.70 -7.52
C ILE A 260 19.46 -19.82 -6.03
N ILE A 261 20.09 -18.79 -5.44
CA ILE A 261 20.45 -18.80 -4.01
C ILE A 261 19.20 -18.80 -3.14
N THR A 262 18.19 -18.00 -3.48
CA THR A 262 16.95 -17.89 -2.70
C THR A 262 16.06 -19.13 -2.87
N SER A 263 15.94 -19.68 -4.07
CA SER A 263 15.12 -20.89 -4.28
C SER A 263 15.70 -22.12 -3.59
N ASN A 264 17.03 -22.24 -3.50
CA ASN A 264 17.67 -23.36 -2.82
C ASN A 264 17.68 -23.23 -1.29
N ASN A 265 17.94 -22.03 -0.77
CA ASN A 265 18.10 -21.82 0.68
C ASN A 265 16.80 -21.41 1.39
N TYR A 266 15.87 -20.80 0.65
CA TYR A 266 14.64 -20.20 1.16
C TYR A 266 13.42 -20.51 0.25
N PRO A 267 13.15 -21.78 -0.09
CA PRO A 267 12.08 -22.11 -1.05
C PRO A 267 10.70 -21.57 -0.66
N ILE A 268 10.41 -21.40 0.64
CA ILE A 268 9.12 -20.86 1.10
C ILE A 268 9.06 -19.35 0.95
N TYR A 269 10.12 -18.63 1.33
CA TYR A 269 10.17 -17.16 1.28
C TYR A 269 10.84 -16.58 0.03
N CYS A 270 11.19 -17.42 -0.95
CA CYS A 270 11.93 -17.03 -2.16
C CYS A 270 11.24 -15.90 -2.93
N ASP A 271 9.92 -15.98 -3.13
CA ASP A 271 9.10 -14.93 -3.76
C ASP A 271 9.21 -13.60 -3.00
N VAL A 272 9.04 -13.63 -1.67
CA VAL A 272 9.08 -12.44 -0.82
C VAL A 272 10.46 -11.80 -0.85
N ILE A 273 11.51 -12.62 -0.72
CA ILE A 273 12.90 -12.17 -0.77
C ILE A 273 13.20 -11.55 -2.14
N SER A 274 12.83 -12.25 -3.22
CA SER A 274 13.09 -11.79 -4.59
C SER A 274 12.35 -10.50 -4.89
N GLU A 275 11.07 -10.39 -4.55
CA GLU A 275 10.27 -9.18 -4.75
C GLU A 275 10.82 -8.00 -3.93
N THR A 276 11.19 -8.26 -2.67
CA THR A 276 11.77 -7.24 -1.80
C THR A 276 13.13 -6.77 -2.30
N LEU A 277 13.98 -7.67 -2.78
CA LEU A 277 15.30 -7.32 -3.28
C LEU A 277 15.22 -6.68 -4.67
N LYS A 278 14.38 -7.17 -5.58
CA LYS A 278 14.12 -6.56 -6.90
C LYS A 278 13.58 -5.13 -6.75
N SER A 279 12.54 -4.92 -5.95
CA SER A 279 12.02 -3.56 -5.69
C SER A 279 13.09 -2.63 -5.11
N LYS A 280 13.95 -3.13 -4.21
CA LYS A 280 15.06 -2.34 -3.63
C LYS A 280 16.21 -2.06 -4.62
N LEU A 281 16.47 -2.98 -5.54
CA LEU A 281 17.45 -2.81 -6.62
C LEU A 281 16.94 -1.83 -7.69
N GLU A 282 15.67 -1.91 -8.09
CA GLU A 282 15.04 -0.96 -9.03
C GLU A 282 15.09 0.48 -8.50
N VAL A 283 14.80 0.69 -7.21
CA VAL A 283 14.92 2.01 -6.55
C VAL A 283 16.38 2.51 -6.54
N SER A 284 17.36 1.63 -6.37
CA SER A 284 18.78 2.01 -6.41
C SER A 284 19.23 2.41 -7.82
N SER A 285 18.81 1.65 -8.83
CA SER A 285 19.01 1.97 -10.24
C SER A 285 18.36 3.32 -10.59
N LEU A 286 17.12 3.55 -10.12
CA LEU A 286 16.43 4.83 -10.25
C LEU A 286 17.23 5.99 -9.63
N ILE A 287 17.76 5.82 -8.40
CA ILE A 287 18.62 6.83 -7.75
C ILE A 287 19.91 7.07 -8.54
N LYS A 288 20.52 6.05 -9.14
CA LYS A 288 21.72 6.20 -9.99
C LYS A 288 21.40 6.97 -11.28
N VAL A 289 20.27 6.70 -11.92
CA VAL A 289 19.83 7.40 -13.13
C VAL A 289 19.50 8.86 -12.82
N LEU A 290 18.79 9.14 -11.72
CA LEU A 290 18.47 10.50 -11.31
C LEU A 290 19.71 11.35 -10.97
N ARG A 291 20.82 10.72 -10.54
CA ARG A 291 22.11 11.42 -10.38
C ARG A 291 22.72 11.89 -11.70
N ARG A 292 22.28 11.34 -12.84
CA ARG A 292 22.80 11.64 -14.18
C ARG A 292 21.85 12.53 -14.99
N VAL A 293 20.68 12.90 -14.45
CA VAL A 293 19.77 13.84 -15.11
C VAL A 293 20.40 15.23 -15.07
N GLU A 294 20.73 15.75 -16.25
CA GLU A 294 21.27 17.09 -16.42
C GLU A 294 20.13 18.10 -16.55
N ILE A 295 20.26 19.25 -15.87
CA ILE A 295 19.31 20.35 -15.92
C ILE A 295 20.00 21.51 -16.65
N PHE A 296 19.42 21.95 -17.76
CA PHE A 296 19.86 23.13 -18.49
C PHE A 296 18.88 24.29 -18.26
N LEU A 297 19.43 25.49 -18.16
CA LEU A 297 18.65 26.72 -18.10
C LEU A 297 18.83 27.47 -19.42
N SER A 298 17.74 27.93 -20.03
CA SER A 298 17.80 28.84 -21.15
C SER A 298 18.38 30.18 -20.71
N LYS A 299 18.78 31.01 -21.67
CA LYS A 299 18.94 32.44 -21.39
C LYS A 299 17.58 33.02 -20.99
N LYS A 300 17.60 34.02 -20.10
CA LYS A 300 16.41 34.81 -19.79
C LYS A 300 15.93 35.50 -21.06
N ASP A 301 14.64 35.44 -21.33
CA ASP A 301 14.07 36.19 -22.44
C ASP A 301 13.85 37.66 -22.07
N GLN A 302 13.24 38.41 -22.99
CA GLN A 302 13.04 39.86 -22.87
C GLN A 302 12.11 40.24 -21.71
N ASN A 303 11.33 39.29 -21.19
CA ASN A 303 10.45 39.46 -20.03
C ASN A 303 11.12 39.00 -18.73
N GLY A 304 12.34 38.49 -18.79
CA GLY A 304 13.06 37.94 -17.64
C GLY A 304 12.73 36.47 -17.35
N GLU A 305 11.91 35.82 -18.17
CA GLU A 305 11.53 34.42 -18.00
C GLU A 305 12.70 33.50 -18.41
N GLN A 306 12.92 32.44 -17.63
CA GLN A 306 13.97 31.45 -17.89
C GLN A 306 13.36 30.08 -18.06
N LYS A 307 13.58 29.44 -19.21
CA LYS A 307 13.09 28.09 -19.50
C LYS A 307 14.06 27.07 -18.90
N ILE A 308 13.51 26.04 -18.27
CA ILE A 308 14.27 24.93 -17.69
C ILE A 308 14.11 23.73 -18.61
N PHE A 309 15.21 23.15 -19.06
CA PHE A 309 15.24 21.92 -19.84
C PHE A 309 15.86 20.81 -19.00
N LEU A 310 15.24 19.63 -19.02
CA LEU A 310 15.78 18.44 -18.39
C LEU A 310 16.27 17.50 -19.50
N ASN A 311 17.53 17.08 -19.44
CA ASN A 311 18.02 16.01 -20.28
C ASN A 311 17.51 14.67 -19.73
N LEU A 312 16.33 14.29 -20.21
CA LEU A 312 15.70 13.03 -19.89
C LEU A 312 15.91 12.11 -21.07
N ASP A 313 17.11 11.55 -21.20
CA ASP A 313 17.25 10.27 -21.90
C ASP A 313 16.41 9.28 -21.09
N ILE A 314 15.19 9.02 -21.59
CA ILE A 314 14.12 8.39 -20.83
C ILE A 314 14.54 6.95 -20.51
N ASN A 315 15.07 6.76 -19.31
CA ASN A 315 15.29 5.41 -18.80
C ASN A 315 13.92 4.77 -18.57
N PRO A 316 13.63 3.58 -19.13
CA PRO A 316 12.36 2.88 -18.95
C PRO A 316 11.95 2.71 -17.47
N ILE A 317 12.93 2.65 -16.57
CA ILE A 317 12.73 2.55 -15.12
C ILE A 317 12.08 3.83 -14.57
N ILE A 318 12.50 5.03 -15.00
CA ILE A 318 11.91 6.30 -14.52
C ILE A 318 10.44 6.41 -14.93
N ALA A 319 10.12 6.07 -16.18
CA ALA A 319 8.77 6.12 -16.72
C ALA A 319 7.81 5.12 -16.03
N LYS A 320 8.34 4.04 -15.44
CA LYS A 320 7.59 3.09 -14.60
C LYS A 320 7.11 3.71 -13.28
N TYR A 321 7.84 4.70 -12.74
CA TYR A 321 7.57 5.26 -11.40
C TYR A 321 6.93 6.65 -11.39
N MET A 322 7.27 7.50 -12.37
CA MET A 322 6.76 8.87 -12.42
C MET A 322 6.51 9.28 -13.87
N SER A 323 5.39 9.97 -14.12
CA SER A 323 5.20 10.63 -15.40
C SER A 323 6.26 11.73 -15.58
N LYS A 324 6.53 12.12 -16.83
CA LYS A 324 7.48 13.21 -17.13
C LYS A 324 7.13 14.51 -16.39
N ASN A 325 5.84 14.76 -16.21
CA ASN A 325 5.32 15.96 -15.53
C ASN A 325 5.50 15.87 -14.00
N ASP A 326 5.31 14.70 -13.40
CA ASP A 326 5.48 14.51 -11.95
C ASP A 326 6.95 14.63 -11.55
N LEU A 327 7.85 14.05 -12.35
CA LEU A 327 9.28 14.19 -12.15
C LEU A 327 9.74 15.65 -12.29
N PHE A 328 9.19 16.37 -13.27
CA PHE A 328 9.46 17.79 -13.47
C PHE A 328 9.00 18.63 -12.27
N ASN A 329 7.77 18.44 -11.81
CA ASN A 329 7.20 19.15 -10.65
C ASN A 329 7.97 18.83 -9.35
N PHE A 330 8.41 17.59 -9.18
CA PHE A 330 9.25 17.19 -8.06
C PHE A 330 10.58 17.94 -8.05
N ILE A 331 11.27 18.01 -9.18
CA ILE A 331 12.55 18.73 -9.31
C ILE A 331 12.36 20.22 -9.03
N LEU A 332 11.29 20.84 -9.56
CA LEU A 332 10.96 22.24 -9.32
C LEU A 332 10.66 22.58 -7.86
N ALA A 333 10.06 21.65 -7.09
CA ALA A 333 9.75 21.88 -5.68
C ALA A 333 11.00 22.06 -4.79
N PHE A 334 12.20 21.74 -5.29
CA PHE A 334 13.48 22.01 -4.61
C PHE A 334 14.24 23.22 -5.18
N TYR A 335 13.64 23.94 -6.13
CA TYR A 335 14.18 25.19 -6.68
C TYR A 335 13.59 26.38 -5.90
N ASP A 336 14.45 27.18 -5.25
CA ASP A 336 14.04 28.42 -4.53
C ASP A 336 14.15 29.63 -5.48
N PRO A 337 13.03 30.23 -5.92
CA PRO A 337 13.06 31.33 -6.88
C PRO A 337 13.44 32.69 -6.25
N VAL A 338 13.41 32.83 -4.91
CA VAL A 338 13.55 34.14 -4.25
C VAL A 338 15.01 34.52 -3.98
N LYS A 339 15.92 33.54 -3.88
CA LYS A 339 17.28 33.84 -3.41
C LYS A 339 18.26 34.33 -4.47
N HIS A 340 17.97 34.25 -5.77
CA HIS A 340 18.86 34.65 -6.91
C HIS A 340 20.34 34.22 -6.82
N SER A 341 20.74 33.48 -5.80
CA SER A 341 21.97 32.73 -5.70
C SER A 341 21.73 31.46 -6.48
N THR A 342 22.57 31.21 -7.48
CA THR A 342 22.79 29.88 -8.05
C THR A 342 22.75 28.85 -6.93
N VAL A 343 21.64 28.13 -6.79
CA VAL A 343 21.68 26.84 -6.10
C VAL A 343 22.59 26.03 -7.00
N GLN A 344 23.86 25.92 -6.60
CA GLN A 344 24.73 24.92 -7.17
C GLN A 344 23.94 23.61 -7.04
N LEU A 345 23.64 23.03 -8.21
CA LEU A 345 23.25 21.63 -8.37
C LEU A 345 23.98 20.81 -7.30
N PRO A 346 23.35 19.78 -6.73
CA PRO A 346 23.78 19.16 -5.49
C PRO A 346 25.30 19.03 -5.43
N THR A 347 25.98 19.96 -4.75
CA THR A 347 27.37 19.70 -4.38
C THR A 347 27.31 18.47 -3.48
N LYS A 348 28.42 17.72 -3.35
CA LYS A 348 28.48 16.50 -2.51
C LYS A 348 27.77 16.63 -1.14
N SER A 349 27.64 17.86 -0.62
CA SER A 349 26.93 18.24 0.61
C SER A 349 25.38 18.16 0.60
N ASN A 350 24.69 18.48 -0.51
CA ASN A 350 23.20 18.60 -0.56
C ASN A 350 22.50 17.38 -1.17
N ILE A 351 23.28 16.55 -1.87
CA ILE A 351 22.87 15.24 -2.37
C ILE A 351 22.18 14.36 -1.30
N PRO A 352 22.65 14.29 -0.04
CA PRO A 352 22.00 13.49 1.00
C PRO A 352 20.57 13.95 1.33
N ARG A 353 20.31 15.27 1.36
CA ARG A 353 19.00 15.84 1.68
C ARG A 353 17.99 15.60 0.55
N PHE A 354 18.39 15.86 -0.69
CA PHE A 354 17.59 15.54 -1.88
C PHE A 354 17.27 14.03 -1.95
N ARG A 355 18.27 13.19 -1.68
CA ARG A 355 18.09 11.74 -1.60
C ARG A 355 17.16 11.32 -0.46
N ALA A 356 17.23 11.95 0.71
CA ALA A 356 16.38 11.61 1.85
C ALA A 356 14.91 11.89 1.54
N GLU A 357 14.61 13.05 0.96
CA GLU A 357 13.23 13.44 0.63
C GLU A 357 12.66 12.65 -0.56
N LEU A 358 13.48 12.35 -1.58
CA LEU A 358 13.05 11.46 -2.67
C LEU A 358 12.77 10.04 -2.17
N ASN A 359 13.61 9.49 -1.28
CA ASN A 359 13.34 8.19 -0.69
C ASN A 359 12.11 8.21 0.18
N LYS A 360 11.89 9.28 0.93
CA LYS A 360 10.68 9.48 1.71
C LYS A 360 9.45 9.41 0.79
N ARG A 361 9.47 10.11 -0.35
CA ARG A 361 8.37 10.08 -1.34
C ARG A 361 8.22 8.77 -2.12
N LEU A 362 9.30 8.03 -2.39
CA LEU A 362 9.24 6.69 -3.01
C LEU A 362 8.79 5.60 -2.03
N CYS A 363 9.02 5.81 -0.74
CA CYS A 363 8.53 4.96 0.35
C CYS A 363 7.14 5.38 0.85
N GLU A 364 6.68 6.59 0.49
CA GLU A 364 5.32 7.03 0.77
C GLU A 364 4.37 6.30 -0.19
N PRO A 365 3.31 5.67 0.34
CA PRO A 365 2.21 5.23 -0.49
C PRO A 365 1.72 6.37 -1.38
N SER A 366 1.41 6.13 -2.66
CA SER A 366 1.15 7.16 -3.68
C SER A 366 -0.01 8.08 -3.31
N THR A 367 0.24 8.98 -2.39
CA THR A 367 -0.65 9.95 -1.76
C THR A 367 -0.07 11.30 -2.06
N SER A 368 -0.12 11.66 -3.34
CA SER A 368 0.18 13.02 -3.71
C SER A 368 -0.60 13.45 -4.93
N ASN A 369 -1.88 13.77 -4.70
CA ASN A 369 -2.36 15.07 -5.15
C ASN A 369 -1.60 16.15 -4.36
N PHE A 370 -0.32 16.34 -4.64
CA PHE A 370 0.32 17.60 -4.27
C PHE A 370 -0.08 18.58 -5.34
N GLY A 371 -1.08 19.40 -5.02
CA GLY A 371 -1.32 20.66 -5.68
C GLY A 371 -0.07 21.53 -5.55
N VAL A 372 0.93 21.26 -6.38
CA VAL A 372 1.92 22.28 -6.72
C VAL A 372 1.15 23.23 -7.62
N LYS A 373 0.71 24.35 -7.03
CA LYS A 373 0.27 25.52 -7.80
C LYS A 373 1.30 25.70 -8.89
N TYR A 374 0.86 25.63 -10.16
CA TYR A 374 1.65 26.06 -11.29
C TYR A 374 2.38 27.34 -10.87
N ILE A 375 3.71 27.30 -10.79
CA ILE A 375 4.47 28.54 -10.78
C ILE A 375 4.30 29.06 -12.19
N LYS A 376 3.27 29.89 -12.37
CA LYS A 376 3.19 30.77 -13.53
C LYS A 376 4.38 31.69 -13.34
N LEU A 377 5.48 31.36 -14.02
CA LEU A 377 6.55 32.32 -14.24
C LEU A 377 5.87 33.50 -14.93
N ALA A 378 5.90 34.65 -14.27
CA ALA A 378 5.33 35.89 -14.76
C ALA A 378 6.36 36.64 -15.60
#